data_AF-A0A564T3Y1-F1
#
_entry.id   AF-A0A564T3Y1-F1
#
_cell.length_a   1.000
_cell.length_b   1.000
_cell.length_c   1.000
_cell.angle_alpha   90.00
_cell.angle_beta   90.00
_cell.angle_gamma   90.00
#
_symmetry.space_group_name_H-M   'P 1'
#
loop_
_entity.id
_entity.type
_entity.pdbx_description
1 polymer ?
#
loop_
_entity_poly.entity_id
_entity_poly.type
_entity_poly.pdbx_seq_one_letter_code
_entity_poly.pdbx_strand_id
1 'polypeptide(L)'
;MLKETFSLKALMSYTSSVLEWLGRSVGLLVFGLLFVAALLIRTTMVTGYFEWAEISSVPWYVYVSGGVILLLTLLWRKILKELTTKQIFIFFSVCFVSFGLLLIFLTSFAGRDDAGTVFKGAVQFNAGNFSLIKPGAYFYRYPHQLGLLSFERLVLYLIPLPVISVFYVLNLGMVIGMNYATWKITDELFTKPLVSRLAVIMSFGFLPLVFNIMFAYGLMYGLFFSSFAMLFFLRYLRHGKARNAISSVFMLTLAYWVRSNTIILILALSGILILLMLREKRYSYLLLILAFFAFPIAMHKATTSYYEITTHQKITGTPQIAWLAMGLQDKTDSKRMPGWYTGYVRDIYAKKKGNIEKIEKSANHLFDKRVQYLLSHPNEASWFFSTKFISSWTEDSFQSI
;
A
#
# COMPACT_ATOMS: atom_id res chain seq x y z
N MET A 1 -18.57 -39.82 23.17
CA MET A 1 -18.78 -38.90 22.02
C MET A 1 -19.17 -37.46 22.41
N LEU A 2 -19.97 -37.21 23.46
CA LEU A 2 -20.33 -35.83 23.90
C LEU A 2 -19.26 -35.08 24.73
N LYS A 3 -18.31 -35.81 25.35
CA LYS A 3 -17.25 -35.21 26.19
C LYS A 3 -16.05 -34.68 25.38
N GLU A 4 -15.72 -35.34 24.27
CA GLU A 4 -14.60 -34.95 23.39
C GLU A 4 -14.92 -33.71 22.54
N THR A 5 -16.16 -33.57 22.08
CA THR A 5 -16.61 -32.42 21.29
C THR A 5 -16.64 -31.12 22.12
N PHE A 6 -16.90 -31.20 23.42
CA PHE A 6 -16.83 -30.05 24.33
C PHE A 6 -15.38 -29.59 24.55
N SER A 7 -14.45 -30.53 24.71
CA SER A 7 -13.01 -30.27 24.86
C SER A 7 -12.42 -29.56 23.64
N LEU A 8 -12.73 -30.04 22.44
CA LEU A 8 -12.22 -29.44 21.20
C LEU A 8 -12.77 -28.02 20.95
N LYS A 9 -14.05 -27.78 21.27
CA LYS A 9 -14.65 -26.44 21.12
C LYS A 9 -14.00 -25.43 22.06
N ALA A 10 -13.78 -25.81 23.32
CA ALA A 10 -13.10 -24.98 24.31
C ALA A 10 -11.64 -24.70 23.90
N LEU A 11 -10.91 -25.74 23.46
CA LEU A 11 -9.54 -25.62 23.00
C LEU A 11 -9.41 -24.63 21.84
N MET A 12 -10.24 -24.76 20.80
CA MET A 12 -10.16 -23.89 19.62
C MET A 12 -10.55 -22.42 19.93
N SER A 13 -11.50 -22.19 20.84
CA SER A 13 -11.85 -20.85 21.30
C SER A 13 -10.72 -20.23 22.13
N TYR A 14 -10.08 -21.03 22.99
CA TYR A 14 -8.89 -20.65 23.74
C TYR A 14 -7.73 -20.30 22.80
N THR A 15 -7.44 -21.14 21.81
CA THR A 15 -6.42 -20.86 20.78
C THR A 15 -6.68 -19.55 20.05
N SER A 16 -7.93 -19.29 19.63
CA SER A 16 -8.31 -18.01 18.99
C SER A 16 -8.04 -16.81 19.92
N SER A 17 -8.34 -16.95 21.21
CA SER A 17 -8.14 -15.89 22.21
C SER A 17 -6.65 -15.60 22.47
N VAL A 18 -5.83 -16.66 22.57
CA VAL A 18 -4.37 -16.54 22.73
C VAL A 18 -3.74 -15.88 21.50
N LEU A 19 -4.14 -16.31 20.29
CA LEU A 19 -3.64 -15.72 19.04
C LEU A 19 -4.06 -14.25 18.89
N GLU A 20 -5.29 -13.90 19.27
CA GLU A 20 -5.73 -12.51 19.28
C GLU A 20 -4.91 -11.67 20.26
N TRP A 21 -4.66 -12.17 21.48
CA TRP A 21 -3.84 -11.48 22.47
C TRP A 21 -2.40 -11.28 22.00
N LEU A 22 -1.79 -12.32 21.42
CA LEU A 22 -0.45 -12.24 20.82
C LEU A 22 -0.43 -11.19 19.69
N GLY A 23 -1.39 -11.26 18.76
CA GLY A 23 -1.48 -10.33 17.65
C GLY A 23 -1.63 -8.87 18.10
N ARG A 24 -2.47 -8.61 19.11
CA ARG A 24 -2.62 -7.26 19.71
C ARG A 24 -1.34 -6.80 20.38
N SER A 25 -0.65 -7.67 21.12
CA SER A 25 0.56 -7.33 21.86
C SER A 25 1.74 -7.04 20.92
N VAL A 26 1.94 -7.89 19.90
CA VAL A 26 2.94 -7.66 18.85
C VAL A 26 2.60 -6.40 18.06
N GLY A 27 1.32 -6.18 17.73
CA GLY A 27 0.88 -4.95 17.07
C GLY A 27 1.21 -3.71 17.89
N LEU A 28 0.87 -3.69 19.17
CA LEU A 28 1.19 -2.58 20.08
C LEU A 28 2.70 -2.34 20.18
N LEU A 29 3.51 -3.40 20.26
CA LEU A 29 4.96 -3.30 20.29
C LEU A 29 5.52 -2.70 19.00
N VAL A 30 5.10 -3.20 17.84
CA VAL A 30 5.57 -2.72 16.53
C VAL A 30 5.14 -1.27 16.30
N PHE A 31 3.85 -0.95 16.52
CA PHE A 31 3.37 0.44 16.39
C PHE A 31 4.02 1.38 17.40
N GLY A 32 4.27 0.93 18.63
CA GLY A 32 4.98 1.69 19.64
C GLY A 32 6.43 1.98 19.23
N LEU A 33 7.14 0.98 18.72
CA LEU A 33 8.51 1.14 18.21
C LEU A 33 8.56 2.10 17.02
N LEU A 34 7.63 1.97 16.07
CA LEU A 34 7.52 2.86 14.91
C LEU A 34 7.21 4.29 15.34
N PHE A 35 6.29 4.48 16.29
CA PHE A 35 5.94 5.79 16.82
C PHE A 35 7.14 6.46 17.50
N VAL A 36 7.84 5.73 18.38
CA VAL A 36 9.04 6.26 19.04
C VAL A 36 10.15 6.56 18.02
N ALA A 37 10.36 5.67 17.05
CA ALA A 37 11.34 5.89 15.98
C ALA A 37 11.02 7.15 15.18
N ALA A 38 9.78 7.32 14.73
CA ALA A 38 9.34 8.49 13.96
C ALA A 38 9.33 9.80 14.79
N LEU A 39 9.21 9.71 16.12
CA LEU A 39 9.38 10.87 17.00
C LEU A 39 10.83 11.33 17.13
N LEU A 40 11.78 10.40 17.08
CA LEU A 40 13.19 10.71 17.36
C LEU A 40 14.01 10.88 16.08
N ILE A 41 13.66 10.13 15.05
CA ILE A 41 14.44 9.96 13.83
C ILE A 41 13.57 10.29 12.63
N ARG A 42 14.15 11.05 11.71
CA ARG A 42 13.58 11.35 10.41
C ARG A 42 14.55 10.87 9.33
N THR A 43 14.02 10.18 8.34
CA THR A 43 14.73 9.93 7.09
C THR A 43 14.25 10.91 6.04
N THR A 44 15.19 11.56 5.36
CA THR A 44 14.88 12.50 4.28
C THR A 44 15.44 11.97 2.98
N MET A 45 14.57 11.83 1.99
CA MET A 45 15.03 11.55 0.64
C MET A 45 15.29 12.87 -0.09
N VAL A 46 16.54 13.11 -0.45
CA VAL A 46 16.93 14.28 -1.24
C VAL A 46 16.90 13.87 -2.70
N THR A 47 15.94 14.40 -3.45
CA THR A 47 15.73 14.10 -4.86
C THR A 47 16.53 15.08 -5.73
N GLY A 48 17.82 14.80 -5.93
CA GLY A 48 18.71 15.51 -6.88
C GLY A 48 18.99 14.71 -8.15
N TYR A 49 20.17 14.92 -8.77
CA TYR A 49 20.68 14.06 -9.87
C TYR A 49 20.90 12.59 -9.43
N PHE A 50 21.12 12.39 -8.13
CA PHE A 50 21.16 11.09 -7.48
C PHE A 50 20.14 11.07 -6.35
N GLU A 51 19.41 9.97 -6.22
CA GLU A 51 18.59 9.72 -5.04
C GLU A 51 19.50 9.30 -3.89
N TRP A 52 19.52 10.08 -2.83
CA TRP A 52 20.13 9.67 -1.56
C TRP A 52 19.19 9.90 -0.40
N ALA A 53 19.42 9.17 0.68
CA ALA A 53 18.68 9.33 1.92
C ALA A 53 19.62 9.71 3.04
N GLU A 54 19.14 10.56 3.93
CA GLU A 54 19.86 10.99 5.13
C GLU A 54 18.98 10.72 6.36
N ILE A 55 19.56 10.04 7.34
CA ILE A 55 18.93 9.79 8.63
C ILE A 55 19.42 10.87 9.58
N SER A 56 18.49 11.63 10.15
CA SER A 56 18.76 12.75 11.05
C SER A 56 17.81 12.72 12.24
N SER A 57 18.16 13.42 13.32
CA SER A 57 17.24 13.63 14.45
C SER A 57 16.08 14.50 14.02
N VAL A 58 14.88 14.22 14.54
CA VAL A 58 13.72 15.09 14.33
C VAL A 58 14.01 16.50 14.87
N PRO A 59 13.81 17.55 14.07
CA PRO A 59 14.07 18.92 14.49
C PRO A 59 13.15 19.37 15.63
N TRP A 60 13.66 20.23 16.53
CA TRP A 60 12.92 20.70 17.70
C TRP A 60 11.56 21.35 17.36
N TYR A 61 11.46 22.03 16.22
CA TYR A 61 10.23 22.69 15.78
C TYR A 61 9.11 21.71 15.44
N VAL A 62 9.41 20.44 15.12
CA VAL A 62 8.40 19.40 14.91
C VAL A 62 7.72 19.06 16.24
N TYR A 63 8.46 18.99 17.34
CA TYR A 63 7.86 18.79 18.68
C TYR A 63 7.01 19.97 19.10
N VAL A 64 7.44 21.20 18.82
CA VAL A 64 6.64 22.41 19.09
C VAL A 64 5.36 22.39 18.26
N SER A 65 5.45 22.06 16.98
CA SER A 65 4.28 21.95 16.09
C SER A 65 3.33 20.85 16.53
N GLY A 66 3.86 19.68 16.89
CA GLY A 66 3.08 18.56 17.45
C GLY A 66 2.43 18.92 18.78
N GLY A 67 3.12 19.66 19.65
CA GLY A 67 2.59 20.18 20.91
C GLY A 67 1.46 21.18 20.68
N VAL A 68 1.60 22.10 19.71
CA VAL A 68 0.53 23.02 19.32
C VAL A 68 -0.67 22.26 18.77
N ILE A 69 -0.48 21.29 17.87
CA ILE A 69 -1.56 20.45 17.34
C ILE A 69 -2.25 19.69 18.49
N LEU A 70 -1.49 19.12 19.42
CA LEU A 70 -2.04 18.43 20.59
C LEU A 70 -2.86 19.38 21.47
N LEU A 71 -2.33 20.56 21.81
CA LEU A 71 -3.06 21.58 22.57
C LEU A 71 -4.34 22.01 21.85
N LEU A 72 -4.27 22.25 20.55
CA LEU A 72 -5.43 22.56 19.71
C LEU A 72 -6.44 21.41 19.76
N THR A 73 -6.03 20.14 19.73
CA THR A 73 -6.96 18.99 19.84
C THR A 73 -7.65 18.88 21.19
N LEU A 74 -6.97 19.27 22.26
CA LEU A 74 -7.56 19.31 23.61
C LEU A 74 -8.61 20.44 23.69
N LEU A 75 -8.29 21.60 23.10
CA LEU A 75 -9.20 22.76 23.01
C LEU A 75 -10.36 22.52 22.03
N TRP A 76 -10.15 21.69 21.00
CA TRP A 76 -11.15 21.32 20.00
C TRP A 76 -12.38 20.64 20.62
N ARG A 77 -12.28 20.03 21.81
CA ARG A 77 -13.49 19.51 22.48
C ARG A 77 -14.55 20.59 22.74
N LYS A 78 -14.13 21.84 22.99
CA LYS A 78 -15.03 22.98 23.19
C LYS A 78 -15.57 23.50 21.86
N ILE A 79 -14.70 23.66 20.86
CA ILE A 79 -15.04 24.21 19.53
C ILE A 79 -15.87 23.23 18.70
N LEU A 80 -15.48 21.96 18.66
CA LEU A 80 -16.13 20.94 17.85
C LEU A 80 -17.48 20.51 18.42
N LYS A 81 -17.81 20.82 19.69
CA LYS A 81 -19.08 20.41 20.31
C LYS A 81 -20.28 20.87 19.49
N GLU A 82 -20.17 22.03 18.85
CA GLU A 82 -21.24 22.65 18.07
C GLU A 82 -21.27 22.17 16.61
N LEU A 83 -20.20 21.52 16.14
CA LEU A 83 -20.07 21.06 14.75
C LEU A 83 -20.30 19.54 14.64
N THR A 84 -21.13 19.16 13.69
CA THR A 84 -21.32 17.75 13.32
C THR A 84 -20.12 17.24 12.53
N THR A 85 -19.86 15.93 12.60
CA THR A 85 -18.79 15.29 11.81
C THR A 85 -18.94 15.54 10.32
N LYS A 86 -20.19 15.61 9.83
CA LYS A 86 -20.50 15.90 8.43
C LYS A 86 -20.07 17.32 8.03
N GLN A 87 -20.36 18.33 8.86
CA GLN A 87 -19.95 19.71 8.59
C GLN A 87 -18.42 19.84 8.55
N ILE A 88 -17.74 19.23 9.51
CA ILE A 88 -16.27 19.20 9.56
C ILE A 88 -15.71 18.53 8.30
N PHE A 89 -16.24 17.37 7.93
CA PHE A 89 -15.83 16.66 6.71
C PHE A 89 -16.02 17.50 5.46
N ILE A 90 -17.17 18.16 5.30
CA ILE A 90 -17.45 19.02 4.13
C ILE A 90 -16.47 20.19 4.09
N PHE A 91 -16.28 20.88 5.20
CA PHE A 91 -15.36 22.00 5.29
C PHE A 91 -13.94 21.61 4.85
N PHE A 92 -13.37 20.56 5.46
CA PHE A 92 -12.02 20.10 5.09
C PHE A 92 -11.96 19.54 3.67
N SER A 93 -13.03 18.89 3.18
CA SER A 93 -13.08 18.44 1.78
C SER A 93 -13.01 19.59 0.81
N VAL A 94 -13.73 20.70 1.06
CA VAL A 94 -13.66 21.90 0.23
C VAL A 94 -12.26 22.48 0.27
N CYS A 95 -11.65 22.64 1.45
CA CYS A 95 -10.28 23.12 1.57
C CYS A 95 -9.28 22.22 0.81
N PHE A 96 -9.38 20.91 0.95
CA PHE A 96 -8.51 19.93 0.27
C PHE A 96 -8.70 19.97 -1.24
N VAL A 97 -9.93 20.07 -1.74
CA VAL A 97 -10.20 20.16 -3.17
C VAL A 97 -9.65 21.47 -3.73
N SER A 98 -9.89 22.60 -3.06
CA SER A 98 -9.34 23.89 -3.49
C SER A 98 -7.82 23.88 -3.52
N PHE A 99 -7.17 23.38 -2.46
CA PHE A 99 -5.71 23.28 -2.40
C PHE A 99 -5.15 22.30 -3.43
N GLY A 100 -5.76 21.12 -3.57
CA GLY A 100 -5.34 20.11 -4.54
C GLY A 100 -5.48 20.57 -5.98
N LEU A 101 -6.56 21.27 -6.33
CA LEU A 101 -6.72 21.88 -7.65
C LEU A 101 -5.65 22.95 -7.89
N LEU A 102 -5.40 23.81 -6.89
CA LEU A 102 -4.33 24.81 -6.97
C LEU A 102 -2.96 24.15 -7.21
N LEU A 103 -2.63 23.06 -6.50
CA LEU A 103 -1.41 22.29 -6.75
C LEU A 103 -1.35 21.75 -8.19
N ILE A 104 -2.44 21.16 -8.67
CA ILE A 104 -2.53 20.59 -10.03
C ILE A 104 -2.32 21.67 -11.10
N PHE A 105 -2.92 22.86 -10.93
CA PHE A 105 -2.80 23.95 -11.90
C PHE A 105 -1.44 24.67 -11.85
N LEU A 106 -0.83 24.79 -10.66
CA LEU A 106 0.44 25.49 -10.49
C LEU A 106 1.66 24.61 -10.76
N THR A 107 1.49 23.29 -10.84
CA THR A 107 2.62 22.36 -10.98
C THR A 107 2.61 21.67 -12.34
N SER A 108 3.64 21.90 -13.15
CA SER A 108 3.87 21.18 -14.40
C SER A 108 4.62 19.86 -14.13
N PHE A 109 3.96 18.88 -13.51
CA PHE A 109 4.60 17.59 -13.27
C PHE A 109 4.42 16.67 -14.49
N ALA A 110 5.53 16.28 -15.11
CA ALA A 110 5.56 15.19 -16.07
C ALA A 110 5.87 13.90 -15.30
N GLY A 111 4.99 12.89 -15.35
CA GLY A 111 5.13 11.64 -14.61
C GLY A 111 6.55 11.08 -14.62
N ARG A 112 7.09 10.79 -13.43
CA ARG A 112 8.46 10.28 -13.21
C ARG A 112 8.47 8.75 -13.16
N ASP A 113 9.61 8.17 -13.54
CA ASP A 113 9.95 6.75 -13.38
C ASP A 113 8.83 5.77 -13.82
N ASP A 114 8.44 4.87 -12.93
CA ASP A 114 7.44 3.84 -13.20
C ASP A 114 6.06 4.46 -13.52
N ALA A 115 5.65 5.50 -12.79
CA ALA A 115 4.39 6.21 -13.02
C ALA A 115 4.31 6.80 -14.43
N GLY A 116 5.37 7.49 -14.86
CA GLY A 116 5.48 8.02 -16.22
C GLY A 116 5.47 6.92 -17.29
N THR A 117 6.11 5.79 -17.02
CA THR A 117 6.16 4.66 -17.95
C THR A 117 4.82 3.96 -18.09
N VAL A 118 4.08 3.80 -16.99
CA VAL A 118 2.72 3.24 -16.98
C VAL A 118 1.78 4.13 -17.80
N PHE A 119 1.76 5.44 -17.53
CA PHE A 119 0.95 6.40 -18.26
C PHE A 119 1.25 6.40 -19.77
N LYS A 120 2.54 6.45 -20.14
CA LYS A 120 2.97 6.34 -21.55
C LYS A 120 2.48 5.02 -22.17
N GLY A 121 2.57 3.93 -21.43
CA GLY A 121 2.02 2.64 -21.82
C GLY A 121 0.52 2.69 -22.07
N ALA A 122 -0.24 3.33 -21.20
CA ALA A 122 -1.70 3.40 -21.32
C ALA A 122 -2.11 4.15 -22.61
N VAL A 123 -1.49 5.30 -22.87
CA VAL A 123 -1.70 6.07 -24.10
C VAL A 123 -1.33 5.25 -25.34
N GLN A 124 -0.14 4.64 -25.36
CA GLN A 124 0.34 3.86 -26.50
C GLN A 124 -0.53 2.64 -26.79
N PHE A 125 -0.94 1.90 -25.75
CA PHE A 125 -1.69 0.65 -25.92
C PHE A 125 -3.12 0.92 -26.36
N ASN A 126 -3.72 2.04 -25.93
CA ASN A 126 -5.02 2.48 -26.45
C ASN A 126 -4.93 2.91 -27.93
N ALA A 127 -3.77 3.38 -28.38
CA ALA A 127 -3.49 3.64 -29.80
C ALA A 127 -3.05 2.38 -30.58
N GLY A 128 -3.10 1.18 -29.99
CA GLY A 128 -2.70 -0.07 -30.63
C GLY A 128 -1.18 -0.33 -30.70
N ASN A 129 -0.36 0.52 -30.08
CA ASN A 129 1.09 0.35 -30.03
C ASN A 129 1.52 -0.43 -28.78
N PHE A 130 1.81 -1.73 -28.95
CA PHE A 130 2.25 -2.64 -27.88
C PHE A 130 3.78 -2.74 -27.73
N SER A 131 4.55 -1.71 -28.11
CA SER A 131 6.03 -1.75 -28.05
C SER A 131 6.58 -1.97 -26.63
N LEU A 132 5.95 -1.39 -25.61
CA LEU A 132 6.42 -1.43 -24.22
C LEU A 132 6.23 -2.78 -23.51
N ILE A 133 5.60 -3.77 -24.16
CA ILE A 133 5.46 -5.15 -23.66
C ILE A 133 6.22 -6.17 -24.49
N LYS A 134 6.93 -5.77 -25.55
CA LYS A 134 7.83 -6.67 -26.30
C LYS A 134 8.92 -7.27 -25.39
N PRO A 135 9.56 -8.39 -25.78
CA PRO A 135 10.58 -9.03 -24.96
C PRO A 135 11.68 -8.04 -24.55
N GLY A 136 11.98 -7.99 -23.24
CA GLY A 136 12.93 -7.06 -22.65
C GLY A 136 12.41 -5.64 -22.37
N ALA A 137 11.24 -5.26 -22.88
CA ALA A 137 10.61 -3.98 -22.58
C ALA A 137 10.06 -3.93 -21.14
N TYR A 138 9.52 -2.79 -20.73
CA TYR A 138 9.14 -2.53 -19.34
C TYR A 138 8.06 -3.51 -18.83
N PHE A 139 6.92 -3.61 -19.50
CA PHE A 139 5.82 -4.47 -19.04
C PHE A 139 6.11 -5.97 -19.21
N TYR A 140 7.03 -6.33 -20.10
CA TYR A 140 7.54 -7.69 -20.21
C TYR A 140 8.37 -8.08 -18.97
N ARG A 141 9.20 -7.17 -18.47
CA ARG A 141 10.03 -7.38 -17.27
C ARG A 141 9.21 -7.30 -15.99
N TYR A 142 8.17 -6.47 -15.98
CA TYR A 142 7.38 -6.13 -14.80
C TYR A 142 5.87 -6.37 -15.03
N PRO A 143 5.43 -7.63 -15.26
CA PRO A 143 4.02 -7.93 -15.55
C PRO A 143 3.07 -7.59 -14.41
N HIS A 144 3.58 -7.48 -13.17
CA HIS A 144 2.79 -7.03 -12.03
C HIS A 144 2.19 -5.61 -12.22
N GLN A 145 2.76 -4.80 -13.12
CA GLN A 145 2.26 -3.46 -13.48
C GLN A 145 1.10 -3.49 -14.49
N LEU A 146 0.79 -4.64 -15.10
CA LEU A 146 -0.23 -4.73 -16.16
C LEU A 146 -1.64 -4.42 -15.67
N GLY A 147 -1.93 -4.67 -14.39
CA GLY A 147 -3.22 -4.31 -13.81
C GLY A 147 -3.38 -2.79 -13.64
N LEU A 148 -2.34 -2.10 -13.18
CA LEU A 148 -2.31 -0.64 -13.15
C LEU A 148 -2.42 -0.04 -14.56
N LEU A 149 -1.64 -0.55 -15.51
CA LEU A 149 -1.70 -0.16 -16.91
C LEU A 149 -3.13 -0.29 -17.47
N SER A 150 -3.78 -1.43 -17.25
CA SER A 150 -5.15 -1.66 -17.74
C SER A 150 -6.17 -0.75 -17.07
N PHE A 151 -5.98 -0.42 -15.81
CA PHE A 151 -6.81 0.57 -15.11
C PHE A 151 -6.66 1.96 -15.75
N GLU A 152 -5.44 2.42 -15.98
CA GLU A 152 -5.19 3.72 -16.63
C GLU A 152 -5.71 3.75 -18.08
N ARG A 153 -5.57 2.64 -18.82
CA ARG A 153 -6.17 2.47 -20.15
C ARG A 153 -7.68 2.63 -20.12
N LEU A 154 -8.36 2.04 -19.14
CA LEU A 154 -9.80 2.18 -18.97
C LEU A 154 -10.20 3.61 -18.65
N VAL A 155 -9.47 4.30 -17.77
CA VAL A 155 -9.71 5.72 -17.47
C VAL A 155 -9.55 6.57 -18.73
N LEU A 156 -8.48 6.39 -19.50
CA LEU A 156 -8.23 7.13 -20.74
C LEU A 156 -9.18 6.75 -21.88
N TYR A 157 -9.81 5.58 -21.82
CA TYR A 157 -10.88 5.21 -22.74
C TYR A 157 -12.17 5.97 -22.43
N LEU A 158 -12.52 6.11 -21.14
CA LEU A 158 -13.71 6.84 -20.69
C LEU A 158 -13.54 8.36 -20.76
N ILE A 159 -12.32 8.84 -20.52
CA ILE A 159 -11.93 10.25 -20.57
C ILE A 159 -10.75 10.35 -21.56
N PRO A 160 -11.01 10.53 -22.88
CA PRO A 160 -10.00 10.46 -23.93
C PRO A 160 -9.13 11.73 -24.01
N LEU A 161 -8.58 12.13 -22.87
CA LEU A 161 -7.63 13.23 -22.70
C LEU A 161 -6.28 12.61 -22.28
N PRO A 162 -5.32 12.45 -23.21
CA PRO A 162 -4.04 11.79 -22.95
C PRO A 162 -3.07 12.73 -22.21
N VAL A 163 -3.53 13.29 -21.09
CA VAL A 163 -2.76 14.15 -20.20
C VAL A 163 -2.75 13.55 -18.80
N ILE A 164 -1.57 13.51 -18.17
CA ILE A 164 -1.39 12.84 -16.87
C ILE A 164 -2.19 13.53 -15.75
N SER A 165 -2.53 14.81 -15.92
CA SER A 165 -3.33 15.57 -14.95
C SER A 165 -4.73 15.01 -14.71
N VAL A 166 -5.30 14.25 -15.65
CA VAL A 166 -6.55 13.48 -15.44
C VAL A 166 -6.41 12.58 -14.21
N PHE A 167 -5.24 11.95 -14.04
CA PHE A 167 -4.97 11.06 -12.93
C PHE A 167 -4.71 11.81 -11.61
N TYR A 168 -4.23 13.05 -11.65
CA TYR A 168 -4.09 13.88 -10.45
C TYR A 168 -5.47 14.31 -9.91
N VAL A 169 -6.38 14.68 -10.80
CA VAL A 169 -7.78 14.97 -10.43
C VAL A 169 -8.47 13.71 -9.91
N LEU A 170 -8.22 12.55 -10.52
CA LEU A 170 -8.72 11.26 -10.02
C LEU A 170 -8.17 10.95 -8.61
N ASN A 171 -6.86 11.12 -8.40
CA ASN A 171 -6.23 10.96 -7.10
C ASN A 171 -6.85 11.90 -6.05
N LEU A 172 -7.11 13.16 -6.41
CA LEU A 172 -7.75 14.12 -5.52
C LEU A 172 -9.14 13.64 -5.06
N GLY A 173 -9.97 13.17 -6.00
CA GLY A 173 -11.27 12.57 -5.66
C GLY A 173 -11.13 11.34 -4.75
N MET A 174 -10.14 10.48 -5.03
CA MET A 174 -9.84 9.32 -4.20
C MET A 174 -9.36 9.68 -2.80
N VAL A 175 -8.60 10.76 -2.62
CA VAL A 175 -8.20 11.26 -1.29
C VAL A 175 -9.42 11.66 -0.46
N ILE A 176 -10.38 12.38 -1.04
CA ILE A 176 -11.62 12.71 -0.36
C ILE A 176 -12.38 11.43 0.02
N GLY A 177 -12.44 10.46 -0.89
CA GLY A 177 -13.06 9.17 -0.63
C GLY A 177 -12.36 8.35 0.45
N MET A 178 -11.03 8.37 0.53
CA MET A 178 -10.26 7.75 1.62
C MET A 178 -10.59 8.39 2.96
N ASN A 179 -10.62 9.71 3.04
CA ASN A 179 -11.06 10.43 4.24
C ASN A 179 -12.49 10.06 4.65
N TYR A 180 -13.40 9.90 3.67
CA TYR A 180 -14.76 9.43 3.92
C TYR A 180 -14.79 8.00 4.46
N ALA A 181 -14.00 7.10 3.87
CA ALA A 181 -13.89 5.73 4.35
C ALA A 181 -13.35 5.70 5.79
N THR A 182 -12.34 6.49 6.11
CA THR A 182 -11.80 6.66 7.49
C THR A 182 -12.88 7.14 8.45
N TRP A 183 -13.66 8.16 8.08
CA TRP A 183 -14.79 8.61 8.89
C TRP A 183 -15.77 7.46 9.16
N LYS A 184 -16.20 6.74 8.12
CA LYS A 184 -17.18 5.67 8.27
C LYS A 184 -16.65 4.45 8.99
N ILE A 185 -15.39 4.07 8.80
CA ILE A 185 -14.73 3.04 9.59
C ILE A 185 -14.73 3.45 11.07
N THR A 186 -14.45 4.72 11.37
CA THR A 186 -14.44 5.23 12.74
C THR A 186 -15.83 5.20 13.36
N ASP A 187 -16.88 5.62 12.64
CA ASP A 187 -18.29 5.50 13.08
C ASP A 187 -18.67 4.03 13.34
N GLU A 188 -18.24 3.12 12.47
CA GLU A 188 -18.49 1.68 12.58
C GLU A 188 -17.67 1.03 13.69
N LEU A 189 -16.58 1.61 14.18
CA LEU A 189 -15.77 1.05 15.28
C LEU A 189 -16.15 1.66 16.62
N PHE A 190 -16.35 2.97 16.63
CA PHE A 190 -16.55 3.78 17.82
C PHE A 190 -17.90 4.49 17.75
N THR A 191 -18.75 4.25 18.75
CA THR A 191 -20.07 4.89 18.85
C THR A 191 -20.00 6.35 19.34
N LYS A 192 -18.80 6.90 19.58
CA LYS A 192 -18.60 8.22 20.16
C LYS A 192 -18.34 9.26 19.05
N PRO A 193 -19.23 10.25 18.82
CA PRO A 193 -19.05 11.25 17.76
C PRO A 193 -17.77 12.09 17.88
N LEU A 194 -17.23 12.26 19.08
CA LEU A 194 -15.94 12.92 19.27
C LEU A 194 -14.79 12.18 18.58
N VAL A 195 -14.79 10.85 18.61
CA VAL A 195 -13.73 10.03 18.00
C VAL A 195 -13.77 10.18 16.48
N SER A 196 -14.96 10.12 15.88
CA SER A 196 -15.14 10.34 14.43
C SER A 196 -14.71 11.73 13.98
N ARG A 197 -15.03 12.77 14.76
CA ARG A 197 -14.58 14.15 14.47
C ARG A 197 -13.07 14.26 14.50
N LEU A 198 -12.42 13.71 15.52
CA LEU A 198 -10.96 13.71 15.61
C LEU A 198 -10.32 12.91 14.48
N ALA A 199 -10.87 11.74 14.14
CA ALA A 199 -10.36 10.93 13.03
C ALA A 199 -10.42 11.67 11.70
N VAL A 200 -11.53 12.37 11.41
CA VAL A 200 -11.66 13.21 10.20
C VAL A 200 -10.64 14.33 10.19
N ILE A 201 -10.48 15.05 11.30
CA ILE A 201 -9.52 16.16 11.34
C ILE A 201 -8.09 15.65 11.18
N MET A 202 -7.74 14.53 11.83
CA MET A 202 -6.41 13.94 11.71
C MET A 202 -6.14 13.40 10.31
N SER A 203 -7.15 12.81 9.65
CA SER A 203 -6.98 12.27 8.29
C SER A 203 -6.77 13.38 7.26
N PHE A 204 -7.46 14.52 7.41
CA PHE A 204 -7.17 15.73 6.63
C PHE A 204 -5.92 16.48 7.11
N GLY A 205 -5.51 16.32 8.36
CA GLY A 205 -4.26 16.88 8.88
C GLY A 205 -3.00 16.16 8.36
N PHE A 206 -3.15 14.95 7.83
CA PHE A 206 -2.06 14.19 7.23
C PHE A 206 -1.73 14.71 5.83
N LEU A 207 -0.97 15.82 5.77
CA LEU A 207 -0.61 16.51 4.54
C LEU A 207 0.08 15.66 3.46
N PRO A 208 0.91 14.64 3.77
CA PRO A 208 1.43 13.76 2.73
C PRO A 208 0.34 13.15 1.85
N LEU A 209 -0.88 12.95 2.38
CA LEU A 209 -2.01 12.44 1.60
C LEU A 209 -2.44 13.38 0.46
N VAL A 210 -2.42 14.70 0.67
CA VAL A 210 -2.76 15.67 -0.39
C VAL A 210 -1.61 15.86 -1.37
N PHE A 211 -0.37 15.80 -0.91
CA PHE A 211 0.79 15.96 -1.78
C PHE A 211 0.97 14.76 -2.73
N ASN A 212 0.65 13.54 -2.26
CA ASN A 212 0.64 12.33 -3.09
C ASN A 212 -0.34 12.36 -4.28
N ILE A 213 -1.25 13.35 -4.39
CA ILE A 213 -2.13 13.44 -5.58
C ILE A 213 -1.32 13.64 -6.87
N MET A 214 -0.15 14.26 -6.77
CA MET A 214 0.75 14.53 -7.90
C MET A 214 1.51 13.29 -8.37
N PHE A 215 1.45 12.19 -7.62
CA PHE A 215 2.03 10.91 -7.99
C PHE A 215 0.93 9.97 -8.53
N ALA A 216 0.68 10.06 -9.84
CA ALA A 216 -0.26 9.21 -10.56
C ALA A 216 0.29 7.78 -10.69
N TYR A 217 0.13 6.99 -9.62
CA TYR A 217 0.61 5.62 -9.54
C TYR A 217 -0.33 4.76 -8.69
N GLY A 218 -0.15 3.44 -8.75
CA GLY A 218 -1.05 2.47 -8.13
C GLY A 218 -1.18 2.55 -6.60
N LEU A 219 -0.33 3.32 -5.91
CA LEU A 219 -0.41 3.52 -4.46
C LEU A 219 -1.76 4.12 -4.05
N MET A 220 -2.13 5.27 -4.64
CA MET A 220 -3.36 5.99 -4.26
C MET A 220 -4.61 5.18 -4.60
N TYR A 221 -4.63 4.55 -5.77
CA TYR A 221 -5.73 3.68 -6.20
C TYR A 221 -5.87 2.47 -5.27
N GLY A 222 -4.75 1.81 -4.97
CA GLY A 222 -4.71 0.65 -4.08
C GLY A 222 -5.20 0.99 -2.67
N LEU A 223 -4.76 2.12 -2.09
CA LEU A 223 -5.18 2.59 -0.77
C LEU A 223 -6.66 2.98 -0.72
N PHE A 224 -7.16 3.66 -1.76
CA PHE A 224 -8.57 4.00 -1.88
C PHE A 224 -9.47 2.75 -1.86
N PHE A 225 -9.22 1.81 -2.77
CA PHE A 225 -10.00 0.57 -2.82
C PHE A 225 -9.84 -0.26 -1.55
N SER A 226 -8.63 -0.31 -0.97
CA SER A 226 -8.37 -0.99 0.31
C SER A 226 -9.17 -0.39 1.48
N SER A 227 -9.30 0.93 1.53
CA SER A 227 -10.06 1.63 2.58
C SER A 227 -11.55 1.30 2.50
N PHE A 228 -12.12 1.29 1.29
CA PHE A 228 -13.52 0.89 1.08
C PHE A 228 -13.73 -0.60 1.33
N ALA A 229 -12.78 -1.46 0.94
CA ALA A 229 -12.81 -2.88 1.27
C ALA A 229 -12.91 -3.10 2.77
N MET A 230 -12.07 -2.42 3.56
CA MET A 230 -12.11 -2.49 5.02
C MET A 230 -13.43 -2.00 5.60
N LEU A 231 -13.97 -0.89 5.08
CA LEU A 231 -15.29 -0.38 5.50
C LEU A 231 -16.39 -1.41 5.28
N PHE A 232 -16.47 -2.00 4.09
CA PHE A 232 -17.49 -3.01 3.79
C PHE A 232 -17.26 -4.30 4.57
N PHE A 233 -16.02 -4.71 4.76
CA PHE A 233 -15.67 -5.85 5.62
C PHE A 233 -16.19 -5.65 7.05
N LEU A 234 -15.90 -4.50 7.67
CA LEU A 234 -16.39 -4.18 9.02
C LEU A 234 -17.91 -4.18 9.09
N ARG A 235 -18.59 -3.61 8.10
CA ARG A 235 -20.06 -3.63 8.00
C ARG A 235 -20.61 -5.03 7.80
N TYR A 236 -19.90 -5.91 7.12
CA TYR A 236 -20.27 -7.32 7.02
C TYR A 236 -20.17 -8.00 8.38
N LEU A 237 -19.09 -7.78 9.13
CA LEU A 237 -18.93 -8.35 10.47
C LEU A 237 -19.99 -7.81 11.45
N ARG A 238 -20.32 -6.51 11.38
CA ARG A 238 -21.31 -5.87 12.26
C ARG A 238 -22.76 -6.25 11.94
N HIS A 239 -23.11 -6.30 10.66
CA HIS A 239 -24.53 -6.38 10.24
C HIS A 239 -24.89 -7.69 9.54
N GLY A 240 -23.92 -8.56 9.23
CA GLY A 240 -24.13 -9.86 8.60
C GLY A 240 -24.62 -9.83 7.14
N LYS A 241 -24.79 -8.65 6.53
CA LYS A 241 -25.34 -8.50 5.16
C LYS A 241 -24.34 -8.94 4.10
N ALA A 242 -24.69 -9.96 3.31
CA ALA A 242 -23.83 -10.52 2.25
C ALA A 242 -23.38 -9.49 1.20
N ARG A 243 -24.20 -8.49 0.87
CA ARG A 243 -23.83 -7.37 -0.02
C ARG A 243 -22.53 -6.68 0.41
N ASN A 244 -22.31 -6.54 1.72
CA ASN A 244 -21.10 -5.92 2.25
C ASN A 244 -19.87 -6.84 2.03
N ALA A 245 -20.02 -8.16 2.18
CA ALA A 245 -18.96 -9.11 1.85
C ALA A 245 -18.61 -9.05 0.36
N ILE A 246 -19.62 -9.06 -0.52
CA ILE A 246 -19.42 -8.94 -1.98
C ILE A 246 -18.72 -7.62 -2.33
N SER A 247 -19.15 -6.51 -1.74
CA SER A 247 -18.53 -5.20 -1.96
C SER A 247 -17.08 -5.18 -1.46
N SER A 248 -16.78 -5.84 -0.34
CA SER A 248 -15.41 -6.00 0.16
C SER A 248 -14.54 -6.81 -0.81
N VAL A 249 -15.03 -7.94 -1.31
CA VAL A 249 -14.30 -8.78 -2.29
C VAL A 249 -14.01 -7.99 -3.56
N PHE A 250 -15.01 -7.27 -4.07
CA PHE A 250 -14.87 -6.44 -5.26
C PHE A 250 -13.81 -5.35 -5.07
N MET A 251 -13.86 -4.62 -3.95
CA MET A 251 -12.89 -3.57 -3.65
C MET A 251 -11.47 -4.13 -3.45
N LEU A 252 -11.30 -5.28 -2.77
CA LEU A 252 -9.99 -5.95 -2.67
C LEU A 252 -9.46 -6.40 -4.02
N THR A 253 -10.35 -6.86 -4.91
CA THR A 253 -9.99 -7.25 -6.28
C THR A 253 -9.45 -6.06 -7.05
N LEU A 254 -10.12 -4.90 -6.99
CA LEU A 254 -9.62 -3.68 -7.61
C LEU A 254 -8.31 -3.21 -6.98
N ALA A 255 -8.19 -3.24 -5.65
CA ALA A 255 -6.98 -2.85 -4.93
C ALA A 255 -5.76 -3.68 -5.36
N TYR A 256 -5.91 -5.00 -5.42
CA TYR A 256 -4.85 -5.93 -5.83
C TYR A 256 -4.54 -5.82 -7.32
N TRP A 257 -5.57 -5.59 -8.14
CA TRP A 257 -5.40 -5.42 -9.58
C TRP A 257 -4.52 -4.21 -9.90
N VAL A 258 -4.80 -3.04 -9.29
CA VAL A 258 -3.98 -1.83 -9.51
C VAL A 258 -2.66 -1.86 -8.75
N ARG A 259 -2.58 -2.59 -7.63
CA ARG A 259 -1.39 -2.66 -6.78
C ARG A 259 -1.32 -3.99 -6.04
N SER A 260 -0.54 -4.94 -6.57
CA SER A 260 -0.42 -6.30 -6.02
C SER A 260 0.07 -6.37 -4.57
N ASN A 261 0.78 -5.33 -4.08
CA ASN A 261 1.25 -5.27 -2.69
C ASN A 261 0.10 -5.18 -1.67
N THR A 262 -1.12 -4.85 -2.10
CA THR A 262 -2.32 -4.87 -1.25
C THR A 262 -2.74 -6.29 -0.83
N ILE A 263 -2.05 -7.33 -1.31
CA ILE A 263 -2.15 -8.70 -0.78
C ILE A 263 -1.93 -8.78 0.74
N ILE A 264 -1.17 -7.85 1.31
CA ILE A 264 -0.97 -7.74 2.76
C ILE A 264 -2.31 -7.54 3.48
N LEU A 265 -3.20 -6.70 2.93
CA LEU A 265 -4.53 -6.48 3.50
C LEU A 265 -5.40 -7.73 3.36
N ILE A 266 -5.36 -8.39 2.20
CA ILE A 266 -6.07 -9.67 1.99
C ILE A 266 -5.67 -10.68 3.06
N LEU A 267 -4.36 -10.87 3.29
CA LEU A 267 -3.83 -11.76 4.32
C LEU A 267 -4.29 -11.36 5.73
N ALA A 268 -4.26 -10.07 6.06
CA ALA A 268 -4.70 -9.57 7.36
C ALA A 268 -6.19 -9.84 7.61
N LEU A 269 -7.07 -9.55 6.64
CA LEU A 269 -8.51 -9.78 6.76
C LEU A 269 -8.83 -11.28 6.80
N SER A 270 -8.11 -12.11 6.03
CA SER A 270 -8.22 -13.56 6.12
C SER A 270 -7.79 -14.08 7.49
N GLY A 271 -6.72 -13.53 8.09
CA GLY A 271 -6.31 -13.85 9.46
C GLY A 271 -7.42 -13.56 10.48
N ILE A 272 -8.08 -12.40 10.38
CA ILE A 272 -9.24 -12.06 11.22
C ILE A 272 -10.38 -13.08 11.02
N LEU A 273 -10.72 -13.41 9.77
CA LEU A 273 -11.76 -14.40 9.47
C LEU A 273 -11.43 -15.80 9.99
N ILE A 274 -10.16 -16.22 9.96
CA ILE A 274 -9.72 -17.48 10.57
C ILE A 274 -9.95 -17.45 12.08
N LEU A 275 -9.54 -16.38 12.77
CA LEU A 275 -9.74 -16.24 14.21
C LEU A 275 -11.23 -16.27 14.59
N LEU A 276 -12.08 -15.60 13.79
CA LEU A 276 -13.54 -15.61 13.96
C LEU A 276 -14.13 -16.99 13.67
N MET A 277 -13.68 -17.67 12.62
CA MET A 277 -14.11 -19.04 12.30
C MET A 277 -13.77 -20.01 13.44
N LEU A 278 -12.58 -19.90 14.04
CA LEU A 278 -12.17 -20.73 15.18
C LEU A 278 -13.04 -20.49 16.41
N ARG A 279 -13.42 -19.22 16.66
CA ARG A 279 -14.25 -18.79 17.80
C ARG A 279 -15.72 -19.15 17.62
N GLU A 280 -16.31 -18.77 16.49
CA GLU A 280 -17.74 -18.83 16.23
C GLU A 280 -18.18 -20.13 15.53
N LYS A 281 -17.24 -20.92 15.00
CA LYS A 281 -17.50 -22.13 14.19
C LYS A 281 -18.32 -21.87 12.93
N ARG A 282 -18.28 -20.64 12.44
CA ARG A 282 -19.00 -20.24 11.24
C ARG A 282 -18.13 -20.47 10.00
N TYR A 283 -18.22 -21.67 9.43
CA TYR A 283 -17.43 -22.07 8.26
C TYR A 283 -17.73 -21.26 6.99
N SER A 284 -18.82 -20.48 6.93
CA SER A 284 -19.06 -19.55 5.82
C SER A 284 -17.94 -18.51 5.67
N TYR A 285 -17.16 -18.24 6.71
CA TYR A 285 -15.96 -17.41 6.61
C TYR A 285 -14.88 -18.00 5.71
N LEU A 286 -14.81 -19.33 5.58
CA LEU A 286 -13.89 -19.99 4.65
C LEU A 286 -14.22 -19.61 3.20
N LEU A 287 -15.51 -19.56 2.83
CA LEU A 287 -15.92 -19.14 1.49
C LEU A 287 -15.51 -17.70 1.20
N LEU A 288 -15.60 -16.81 2.20
CA LEU A 288 -15.15 -15.43 2.06
C LEU A 288 -13.63 -15.33 1.93
N ILE A 289 -12.86 -16.12 2.69
CA ILE A 289 -11.41 -16.22 2.54
C ILE A 289 -11.06 -16.68 1.13
N LEU A 290 -11.69 -17.76 0.64
CA LEU A 290 -11.46 -18.26 -0.72
C LEU A 290 -11.79 -17.18 -1.75
N ALA A 291 -12.88 -16.44 -1.59
CA ALA A 291 -13.22 -15.32 -2.47
C ALA A 291 -12.19 -14.18 -2.43
N PHE A 292 -11.62 -13.86 -1.26
CA PHE A 292 -10.55 -12.85 -1.12
C PHE A 292 -9.28 -13.22 -1.87
N PHE A 293 -9.02 -14.49 -2.18
CA PHE A 293 -7.88 -14.89 -3.01
C PHE A 293 -8.27 -15.14 -4.47
N ALA A 294 -9.37 -15.85 -4.70
CA ALA A 294 -9.77 -16.30 -6.02
C ALA A 294 -10.00 -15.13 -6.98
N PHE A 295 -10.81 -14.14 -6.59
CA PHE A 295 -11.15 -13.02 -7.48
C PHE A 295 -9.96 -12.12 -7.81
N PRO A 296 -9.15 -11.64 -6.84
CA PRO A 296 -7.96 -10.84 -7.13
C PRO A 296 -6.95 -11.57 -8.03
N ILE A 297 -6.65 -12.84 -7.72
CA ILE A 297 -5.69 -13.63 -8.50
C ILE A 297 -6.23 -13.91 -9.91
N ALA A 298 -7.52 -14.25 -10.04
CA ALA A 298 -8.14 -14.48 -11.33
C ALA A 298 -8.10 -13.22 -12.21
N MET A 299 -8.44 -12.05 -11.66
CA MET A 299 -8.39 -10.78 -12.39
C MET A 299 -6.97 -10.45 -12.88
N HIS A 300 -5.98 -10.67 -12.02
CA HIS A 300 -4.57 -10.45 -12.37
C HIS A 300 -4.09 -11.40 -13.49
N LYS A 301 -4.42 -12.68 -13.38
CA LYS A 301 -4.11 -13.67 -14.42
C LYS A 301 -4.84 -13.38 -15.73
N ALA A 302 -6.13 -13.07 -15.68
CA ALA A 302 -6.93 -12.71 -16.85
C ALA A 302 -6.35 -11.50 -17.59
N THR A 303 -5.89 -10.49 -16.83
CA THR A 303 -5.21 -9.32 -17.42
C THR A 303 -3.92 -9.72 -18.13
N THR A 304 -3.10 -10.56 -17.50
CA THR A 304 -1.85 -11.03 -18.13
C THR A 304 -2.16 -11.84 -19.39
N SER A 305 -3.08 -12.80 -19.31
CA SER A 305 -3.49 -13.63 -20.45
C SER A 305 -4.08 -12.83 -21.60
N TYR A 306 -4.87 -11.78 -21.32
CA TYR A 306 -5.35 -10.86 -22.33
C TYR A 306 -4.20 -10.25 -23.14
N TYR A 307 -3.14 -9.79 -22.47
CA TYR A 307 -1.97 -9.23 -23.16
C TYR A 307 -1.16 -10.29 -23.89
N GLU A 308 -1.01 -11.49 -23.32
CA GLU A 308 -0.31 -12.60 -24.00
C GLU A 308 -1.01 -13.00 -25.31
N ILE A 309 -2.34 -13.09 -25.29
CA ILE A 309 -3.16 -13.38 -26.48
C ILE A 309 -3.04 -12.23 -27.48
N THR A 310 -3.22 -10.99 -27.02
CA THR A 310 -3.20 -9.79 -27.89
C THR A 310 -1.85 -9.59 -28.58
N THR A 311 -0.75 -9.94 -27.90
CA THR A 311 0.60 -9.73 -28.41
C THR A 311 1.28 -11.00 -28.93
N HIS A 312 0.56 -12.13 -28.92
CA HIS A 312 1.04 -13.45 -29.35
C HIS A 312 2.39 -13.85 -28.72
N GLN A 313 2.57 -13.54 -27.43
CA GLN A 313 3.80 -13.84 -26.70
C GLN A 313 3.50 -14.19 -25.25
N LYS A 314 4.35 -15.04 -24.66
CA LYS A 314 4.27 -15.38 -23.24
C LYS A 314 4.99 -14.34 -22.39
N ILE A 315 4.36 -13.88 -21.32
CA ILE A 315 4.89 -12.84 -20.43
C ILE A 315 5.22 -13.49 -19.09
N THR A 316 6.49 -13.86 -18.91
CA THR A 316 6.94 -14.54 -17.68
C THR A 316 7.35 -13.56 -16.58
N GLY A 317 7.83 -12.37 -16.94
CA GLY A 317 8.34 -11.40 -15.97
C GLY A 317 9.68 -11.77 -15.34
N THR A 318 10.22 -10.83 -14.58
CA THR A 318 11.44 -11.07 -13.79
C THR A 318 11.10 -11.85 -12.51
N PRO A 319 11.85 -12.91 -12.15
CA PRO A 319 11.59 -13.71 -10.95
C PRO A 319 11.53 -12.89 -9.66
N GLN A 320 10.57 -13.21 -8.78
CA GLN A 320 10.39 -12.48 -7.51
C GLN A 320 11.60 -12.55 -6.58
N ILE A 321 12.35 -13.66 -6.61
CA ILE A 321 13.59 -13.82 -5.85
C ILE A 321 14.64 -12.75 -6.19
N ALA A 322 14.62 -12.18 -7.39
CA ALA A 322 15.52 -11.08 -7.74
C ALA A 322 15.26 -9.82 -6.91
N TRP A 323 13.98 -9.55 -6.57
CA TRP A 323 13.60 -8.44 -5.69
C TRP A 323 13.96 -8.72 -4.23
N LEU A 324 13.80 -9.96 -3.76
CA LEU A 324 14.22 -10.37 -2.43
C LEU A 324 15.74 -10.26 -2.26
N ALA A 325 16.50 -10.75 -3.25
CA ALA A 325 17.96 -10.61 -3.29
C ALA A 325 18.39 -9.14 -3.28
N MET A 326 17.73 -8.29 -4.07
CA MET A 326 17.98 -6.84 -4.05
C MET A 326 17.71 -6.23 -2.67
N GLY A 327 16.62 -6.63 -2.01
CA GLY A 327 16.24 -6.10 -0.71
C GLY A 327 17.20 -6.46 0.44
N LEU A 328 18.15 -7.38 0.23
CA LEU A 328 19.21 -7.73 1.18
C LEU A 328 20.57 -7.12 0.80
N GLN A 329 20.63 -6.34 -0.28
CA GLN A 329 21.86 -5.69 -0.71
C GLN A 329 22.01 -4.30 -0.12
N ASP A 330 23.26 -3.93 0.08
CA ASP A 330 23.78 -2.60 0.26
C ASP A 330 24.80 -2.35 -0.85
N LYS A 331 24.69 -1.21 -1.53
CA LYS A 331 25.69 -0.78 -2.52
C LYS A 331 26.55 0.28 -1.86
N THR A 332 27.81 -0.05 -1.59
CA THR A 332 28.76 0.87 -0.95
C THR A 332 29.07 2.10 -1.79
N ASP A 333 28.88 2.01 -3.11
CA ASP A 333 29.00 3.09 -4.09
C ASP A 333 27.71 3.92 -4.25
N SER A 334 26.60 3.49 -3.63
CA SER A 334 25.31 4.16 -3.69
C SER A 334 25.06 4.96 -2.42
N LYS A 335 24.58 6.18 -2.57
CA LYS A 335 24.12 7.02 -1.45
C LYS A 335 22.71 6.66 -0.96
N ARG A 336 22.10 5.60 -1.50
CA ARG A 336 20.83 5.03 -0.99
C ARG A 336 21.08 4.15 0.23
N MET A 337 20.08 4.06 1.09
CA MET A 337 20.13 3.27 2.31
C MET A 337 20.15 1.75 2.02
N PRO A 338 20.70 0.93 2.93
CA PRO A 338 20.69 -0.53 2.81
C PRO A 338 19.29 -1.09 2.56
N GLY A 339 19.20 -2.03 1.62
CA GLY A 339 17.95 -2.69 1.24
C GLY A 339 16.99 -1.86 0.38
N TRP A 340 17.38 -0.63 -0.01
CA TRP A 340 16.64 0.17 -1.00
C TRP A 340 16.94 -0.31 -2.42
N TYR A 341 16.30 0.31 -3.41
CA TYR A 341 16.49 -0.04 -4.82
C TYR A 341 17.94 0.17 -5.27
N THR A 342 18.62 -0.91 -5.71
CA THR A 342 20.02 -0.86 -6.16
C THR A 342 20.19 -0.91 -7.69
N GLY A 343 19.10 -1.06 -8.44
CA GLY A 343 19.14 -1.35 -9.88
C GLY A 343 19.39 -2.82 -10.22
N TYR A 344 19.68 -3.67 -9.22
CA TYR A 344 20.06 -5.07 -9.41
C TYR A 344 19.14 -5.85 -10.34
N VAL A 345 17.83 -5.70 -10.19
CA VAL A 345 16.83 -6.43 -11.01
C VAL A 345 16.97 -6.09 -12.50
N ARG A 346 17.28 -4.83 -12.83
CA ARG A 346 17.56 -4.41 -14.21
C ARG A 346 18.90 -4.95 -14.70
N ASP A 347 19.92 -4.86 -13.85
CA ASP A 347 21.30 -5.22 -14.20
C ASP A 347 21.44 -6.73 -14.44
N ILE A 348 20.83 -7.56 -13.58
CA ILE A 348 20.84 -9.02 -13.75
C ILE A 348 20.06 -9.45 -15.00
N TYR A 349 18.94 -8.78 -15.30
CA TYR A 349 18.17 -9.06 -16.51
C TYR A 349 19.00 -8.81 -17.76
N ALA A 350 19.69 -7.67 -17.83
CA ALA A 350 20.60 -7.34 -18.93
C ALA A 350 21.78 -8.33 -19.00
N LYS A 351 22.45 -8.60 -17.88
CA LYS A 351 23.61 -9.52 -17.80
C LYS A 351 23.28 -10.94 -18.26
N LYS A 352 22.06 -11.41 -17.99
CA LYS A 352 21.61 -12.75 -18.38
C LYS A 352 20.82 -12.75 -19.70
N LYS A 353 20.79 -11.63 -20.42
CA LYS A 353 20.10 -11.47 -21.71
C LYS A 353 18.62 -11.90 -21.66
N GLY A 354 17.95 -11.61 -20.54
CA GLY A 354 16.54 -11.96 -20.32
C GLY A 354 16.24 -13.45 -20.07
N ASN A 355 17.26 -14.31 -19.91
CA ASN A 355 17.03 -15.73 -19.57
C ASN A 355 16.58 -15.87 -18.10
N ILE A 356 15.29 -16.18 -17.91
CA ILE A 356 14.62 -16.20 -16.60
C ILE A 356 15.23 -17.24 -15.65
N GLU A 357 15.50 -18.46 -16.11
CA GLU A 357 16.11 -19.52 -15.29
C GLU A 357 17.51 -19.13 -14.80
N LYS A 358 18.33 -18.53 -15.67
CA LYS A 358 19.67 -18.04 -15.28
C LYS A 358 19.59 -16.86 -14.31
N ILE A 359 18.59 -15.99 -14.45
CA ILE A 359 18.33 -14.90 -13.51
C ILE A 359 17.94 -15.47 -12.15
N GLU A 360 16.96 -16.38 -12.13
CA GLU A 360 16.47 -17.02 -10.92
C GLU A 360 17.59 -17.76 -10.17
N LYS A 361 18.38 -18.58 -10.85
CA LYS A 361 19.52 -19.28 -10.25
C LYS A 361 20.55 -18.32 -9.66
N SER A 362 20.85 -17.23 -10.36
CA SER A 362 21.84 -16.25 -9.88
C SER A 362 21.30 -15.42 -8.71
N ALA A 363 20.01 -15.08 -8.72
CA ALA A 363 19.35 -14.36 -7.64
C ALA A 363 19.23 -15.21 -6.37
N ASN A 364 18.87 -16.49 -6.50
CA ASN A 364 18.87 -17.44 -5.37
C ASN A 364 20.27 -17.54 -4.75
N HIS A 365 21.30 -17.77 -5.57
CA HIS A 365 22.68 -17.87 -5.06
C HIS A 365 23.12 -16.61 -4.31
N LEU A 366 22.77 -15.42 -4.82
CA LEU A 366 23.11 -14.16 -4.15
C LEU A 366 22.32 -13.96 -2.86
N PHE A 367 21.03 -14.31 -2.87
CA PHE A 367 20.17 -14.27 -1.69
C PHE A 367 20.75 -15.16 -0.59
N ASP A 368 21.02 -16.43 -0.89
CA ASP A 368 21.55 -17.41 0.06
C ASP A 368 22.89 -16.96 0.63
N LYS A 369 23.80 -16.49 -0.24
CA LYS A 369 25.11 -15.96 0.16
C LYS A 369 24.96 -14.78 1.14
N ARG A 370 24.05 -13.84 0.86
CA ARG A 370 23.86 -12.66 1.72
C ARG A 370 23.21 -13.04 3.04
N VAL A 371 22.26 -13.98 3.05
CA VAL A 371 21.67 -14.50 4.29
C VAL A 371 22.73 -15.18 5.16
N GLN A 372 23.54 -16.08 4.59
CA GLN A 372 24.63 -16.75 5.32
C GLN A 372 25.67 -15.76 5.87
N TYR A 373 25.99 -14.73 5.09
CA TYR A 373 26.89 -13.69 5.53
C TYR A 373 26.31 -12.90 6.72
N LEU A 374 25.04 -12.47 6.65
CA LEU A 374 24.40 -11.74 7.75
C LEU A 374 24.27 -12.61 9.02
N LEU A 375 24.00 -13.91 8.87
CA LEU A 375 23.97 -14.85 10.00
C LEU A 375 25.34 -15.04 10.68
N SER A 376 26.42 -14.98 9.90
CA SER A 376 27.80 -15.08 10.43
C SER A 376 28.35 -13.75 10.96
N HIS A 377 27.72 -12.62 10.62
CA HIS A 377 28.14 -11.27 11.00
C HIS A 377 27.01 -10.52 11.73
N PRO A 378 26.69 -10.89 12.98
CA PRO A 378 25.53 -10.36 13.71
C PRO A 378 25.56 -8.84 13.91
N ASN A 379 26.75 -8.24 14.06
CA ASN A 379 26.89 -6.78 14.15
C ASN A 379 26.48 -6.08 12.84
N GLU A 380 26.91 -6.60 11.69
CA GLU A 380 26.52 -6.06 10.38
C GLU A 380 25.04 -6.32 10.11
N ALA A 381 24.51 -7.50 10.48
CA ALA A 381 23.08 -7.78 10.36
C ALA A 381 22.23 -6.82 11.19
N SER A 382 22.62 -6.58 12.44
CA SER A 382 21.95 -5.62 13.31
C SER A 382 21.95 -4.22 12.69
N TRP A 383 23.11 -3.74 12.22
CA TRP A 383 23.21 -2.45 11.52
C TRP A 383 22.36 -2.41 10.25
N PHE A 384 22.42 -3.43 9.41
CA PHE A 384 21.69 -3.49 8.14
C PHE A 384 20.18 -3.43 8.36
N PHE A 385 19.64 -4.30 9.22
CA PHE A 385 18.20 -4.39 9.46
C PHE A 385 17.67 -3.19 10.25
N SER A 386 18.42 -2.66 11.22
CA SER A 386 18.03 -1.44 11.94
C SER A 386 18.02 -0.22 11.01
N THR A 387 19.05 -0.03 10.20
CA THR A 387 19.13 1.07 9.23
C THR A 387 18.03 0.95 8.18
N LYS A 388 17.80 -0.26 7.65
CA LYS A 388 16.72 -0.52 6.69
C LYS A 388 15.35 -0.23 7.30
N PHE A 389 15.10 -0.68 8.54
CA PHE A 389 13.86 -0.43 9.25
C PHE A 389 13.65 1.08 9.46
N ILE A 390 14.62 1.77 10.06
CA ILE A 390 14.53 3.22 10.32
C ILE A 390 14.31 3.98 9.01
N SER A 391 15.16 3.75 8.00
CA SER A 391 15.08 4.47 6.73
C SER A 391 13.78 4.24 5.97
N SER A 392 13.17 3.07 6.07
CA SER A 392 11.93 2.76 5.33
C SER A 392 10.68 3.30 6.01
N TRP A 393 10.70 3.42 7.34
CA TRP A 393 9.52 3.75 8.15
C TRP A 393 9.53 5.16 8.75
N THR A 394 10.61 5.91 8.59
CA THR A 394 10.71 7.32 9.02
C THR A 394 10.91 8.28 7.85
N GLU A 395 10.73 7.79 6.62
CA GLU A 395 10.67 8.60 5.41
C GLU A 395 9.18 8.78 5.05
N ASP A 396 8.69 10.01 5.21
CA ASP A 396 7.27 10.34 5.02
C ASP A 396 7.03 11.26 3.82
N SER A 397 8.09 11.65 3.08
CA SER A 397 8.02 12.66 2.02
C SER A 397 8.19 12.12 0.61
N PHE A 398 8.79 10.95 0.44
CA PHE A 398 9.08 10.35 -0.85
C PHE A 398 7.80 10.13 -1.65
N GLN A 399 7.82 10.54 -2.92
CA GLN A 399 6.69 10.53 -3.86
C GLN A 399 5.56 11.52 -3.53
N SER A 400 5.58 12.18 -2.37
CA SER A 400 4.59 13.18 -2.01
C SER A 400 5.05 14.61 -2.37
N ILE A 401 6.32 14.98 -2.09
CA ILE A 401 6.85 16.35 -2.24
C ILE A 401 7.89 16.42 -3.35
#